data_AF-A0A352S492-F1
#
_entry.id   AF-A0A352S492-F1
#
_cell.length_a   1.000
_cell.length_b   1.000
_cell.length_c   1.000
_cell.angle_alpha   90.00
_cell.angle_beta   90.00
_cell.angle_gamma   90.00
#
_symmetry.space_group_name_H-M   'P 1'
#
loop_
_entity.id
_entity.type
_entity.pdbx_description
1 polymer ?
#
loop_
_entity_poly.entity_id
_entity_poly.type
_entity_poly.pdbx_seq_one_letter_code
_entity_poly.pdbx_strand_id
1 'polypeptide(L)'
;MPFALHGIPVSRGVAIGRAHILAPAALDVSHYLVDEDRLEAEVERLRSARAAVRAELITLKRDLPRDAPEEMGAFLDVHAM
;
A
#
# COMPACT_ATOMS: atom_id res chain seq x y z
N MET A 1 7.69 32.40 21.61
CA MET A 1 6.39 31.71 21.41
C MET A 1 6.66 30.20 21.50
N PRO A 2 6.14 29.47 22.50
CA PRO A 2 6.32 28.02 22.55
C PRO A 2 5.53 27.35 21.42
N PHE A 3 6.12 26.33 20.81
CA PHE A 3 5.47 25.47 19.83
C PHE A 3 4.64 24.41 20.59
N ALA A 4 3.33 24.38 20.35
CA ALA A 4 2.41 23.44 20.96
C ALA A 4 1.69 22.62 19.87
N LEU A 5 1.78 21.30 19.99
CA LEU A 5 1.08 20.34 19.13
C LEU A 5 -0.17 19.85 19.85
N HIS A 6 -1.31 19.92 19.19
CA HIS A 6 -2.60 19.45 19.70
C HIS A 6 -3.10 18.30 18.83
N GLY A 7 -3.72 17.29 19.45
CA GLY A 7 -4.27 16.13 18.75
C GLY A 7 -5.20 15.32 19.63
N ILE A 8 -5.75 14.24 19.07
CA ILE A 8 -6.62 13.30 19.79
C ILE A 8 -5.74 12.15 20.30
N PRO A 9 -5.63 11.94 21.63
CA PRO A 9 -4.82 10.85 22.17
C PRO A 9 -5.48 9.50 21.88
N VAL A 10 -4.75 8.58 21.24
CA VAL A 10 -5.24 7.21 20.92
C VAL A 10 -4.72 6.18 21.93
N SER A 11 -3.52 6.37 22.47
CA SER A 11 -2.89 5.46 23.45
C SER A 11 -2.12 6.24 24.53
N ARG A 12 -1.81 5.56 25.64
CA ARG A 12 -1.02 6.12 26.75
C ARG A 12 0.46 5.75 26.57
N GLY A 13 1.37 6.64 26.94
CA GLY A 13 2.82 6.35 27.00
C GLY A 13 3.68 7.44 26.37
N VAL A 14 5.00 7.21 26.37
CA VAL A 14 6.01 8.08 25.74
C VAL A 14 6.94 7.18 24.90
N ALA A 15 7.20 7.57 23.66
CA ALA A 15 8.15 6.91 22.77
C ALA A 15 9.28 7.88 22.37
N ILE A 16 10.52 7.39 22.32
CA ILE A 16 11.69 8.15 21.87
C ILE A 16 12.28 7.39 20.68
N GLY A 17 12.34 8.03 19.52
CA GLY A 17 12.80 7.40 18.29
C GLY A 17 12.88 8.36 17.11
N ARG A 18 13.24 7.83 15.94
CA ARG A 18 13.28 8.61 14.69
C ARG A 18 11.87 8.75 14.12
N ALA A 19 11.54 9.95 13.67
CA ALA A 19 10.32 10.19 12.92
C ALA A 19 10.50 9.69 11.48
N HIS A 20 9.65 8.75 11.06
CA HIS A 20 9.57 8.29 9.67
C HIS A 20 8.36 8.95 9.02
N ILE A 21 8.61 9.84 8.05
CA ILE A 21 7.54 10.52 7.31
C ILE A 21 7.13 9.62 6.16
N LEU A 22 5.89 9.11 6.21
CA LEU A 22 5.27 8.47 5.05
C LEU A 22 4.80 9.59 4.11
N ALA A 23 5.54 9.81 3.03
CA ALA A 23 5.07 10.69 1.97
C ALA A 23 3.84 10.05 1.31
N PRO A 24 2.77 10.82 1.02
CA PRO A 24 1.69 10.33 0.19
C PRO A 24 2.30 9.84 -1.13
N ALA A 25 2.02 8.60 -1.50
CA ALA A 25 2.19 8.17 -2.87
C ALA A 25 1.09 8.85 -3.70
N ALA A 26 1.27 10.13 -4.01
CA ALA A 26 0.50 10.74 -5.08
C ALA A 26 0.89 9.98 -6.34
N LEU A 27 0.03 9.06 -6.77
CA LEU A 27 0.16 8.40 -8.06
C LEU A 27 -0.03 9.50 -9.10
N ASP A 28 1.08 9.99 -9.66
CA ASP A 28 1.05 10.85 -10.84
C ASP A 28 0.59 9.98 -12.01
N VAL A 29 -0.72 9.98 -12.27
CA VAL A 29 -1.32 9.19 -13.35
C VAL A 29 -1.26 10.02 -14.63
N SER A 30 -0.38 9.63 -15.55
CA SER A 30 -0.32 10.26 -16.86
C SER A 30 -1.57 9.96 -17.68
N HIS A 31 -2.26 11.00 -18.13
CA HIS A 31 -3.41 10.87 -19.04
C HIS A 31 -2.92 11.07 -20.48
N TYR A 32 -2.85 9.99 -21.25
CA TYR A 32 -2.46 10.03 -22.67
C TYR A 32 -3.28 9.04 -23.51
N LEU A 33 -3.38 9.32 -24.80
CA LEU A 33 -3.95 8.38 -25.76
C LEU A 33 -2.88 7.34 -26.13
N VAL A 34 -3.32 6.09 -26.20
CA VAL A 34 -2.49 4.95 -26.61
C VAL A 34 -2.77 4.71 -28.10
N ASP A 35 -1.72 4.75 -28.91
CA ASP A 35 -1.81 4.42 -30.34
C ASP A 35 -2.05 2.92 -30.53
N GLU A 36 -2.66 2.53 -31.65
CA GLU A 36 -3.05 1.13 -31.91
C GLU A 36 -1.87 0.16 -31.87
N ASP A 37 -0.69 0.60 -32.31
CA ASP A 37 0.56 -0.17 -32.29
C ASP A 37 1.10 -0.41 -30.86
N ARG A 38 0.69 0.40 -29.89
CA ARG A 38 1.10 0.31 -28.47
C ARG A 38 0.07 -0.38 -27.58
N LEU A 39 -1.11 -0.72 -28.10
CA LEU A 39 -2.20 -1.30 -27.33
C LEU A 39 -1.79 -2.58 -26.60
N GLU A 40 -1.20 -3.55 -27.30
CA GLU A 40 -0.80 -4.83 -26.71
C GLU A 40 0.27 -4.66 -25.62
N ALA A 41 1.19 -3.70 -25.81
CA ALA A 41 2.22 -3.41 -24.83
C ALA A 41 1.62 -2.83 -23.53
N GLU A 42 0.61 -1.96 -23.63
CA GLU A 42 -0.10 -1.40 -22.47
C GLU A 42 -0.93 -2.46 -21.74
N VAL A 43 -1.59 -3.36 -22.48
CA VAL A 43 -2.31 -4.50 -21.89
C VAL A 43 -1.34 -5.40 -21.11
N GLU A 44 -0.18 -5.71 -21.68
CA GLU A 44 0.81 -6.54 -21.00
C GLU A 44 1.42 -5.83 -19.78
N ARG A 45 1.65 -4.51 -19.87
CA ARG A 45 2.08 -3.71 -18.73
C ARG A 45 1.10 -3.80 -17.56
N LEU A 46 -0.21 -3.71 -17.84
CA LEU A 46 -1.25 -3.85 -16.81
C LEU A 46 -1.29 -5.26 -16.22
N ARG A 47 -1.21 -6.30 -17.06
CA ARG A 47 -1.19 -7.70 -16.61
C ARG A 47 0.01 -7.97 -15.70
N SER A 48 1.18 -7.49 -16.08
CA SER A 48 2.41 -7.60 -15.31
C SER A 48 2.27 -6.91 -13.94
N ALA A 49 1.75 -5.68 -13.93
CA ALA A 49 1.51 -4.93 -12.69
C ALA A 49 0.53 -5.67 -11.75
N ARG A 50 -0.58 -6.21 -12.29
CA ARG A 50 -1.54 -6.99 -11.51
C ARG A 50 -0.91 -8.27 -10.94
N ALA A 51 -0.10 -8.96 -11.73
CA ALA A 51 0.59 -10.17 -11.28
C ALA A 51 1.58 -9.87 -10.15
N ALA A 52 2.33 -8.77 -10.26
CA ALA A 52 3.26 -8.32 -9.22
C ALA A 52 2.53 -7.99 -7.91
N VAL A 53 1.49 -7.16 -7.95
CA VAL A 53 0.70 -6.80 -6.76
C VAL A 53 0.07 -8.02 -6.11
N ARG A 54 -0.45 -8.97 -6.89
CA ARG A 54 -0.98 -10.22 -6.37
C ARG A 54 0.09 -11.05 -5.64
N ALA A 55 1.30 -11.13 -6.19
CA ALA A 55 2.41 -11.83 -5.55
C ALA A 55 2.84 -11.14 -4.24
N GLU A 56 2.83 -9.81 -4.20
CA GLU A 56 3.11 -9.03 -2.99
C GLU A 56 2.05 -9.25 -1.91
N LEU A 57 0.76 -9.27 -2.26
CA LEU A 57 -0.33 -9.55 -1.30
C LEU A 57 -0.26 -10.97 -0.73
N ILE A 58 0.05 -11.97 -1.57
CA ILE A 58 0.28 -13.35 -1.12
C ILE A 58 1.49 -13.42 -0.17
N THR A 59 2.57 -12.70 -0.50
CA THR A 59 3.76 -12.60 0.34
C THR A 59 3.45 -11.96 1.69
N LEU A 60 2.73 -10.84 1.68
CA LEU A 60 2.29 -10.15 2.89
C LEU A 60 1.44 -11.05 3.78
N LYS A 61 0.53 -11.84 3.18
CA LYS A 61 -0.30 -12.80 3.92
C LYS A 61 0.54 -13.92 4.55
N ARG A 62 1.53 -14.45 3.81
CA ARG A 62 2.45 -15.49 4.33
C ARG A 62 3.28 -14.97 5.50
N ASP A 63 3.69 -13.71 5.43
CA ASP A 63 4.59 -13.10 6.40
C ASP A 63 3.83 -12.43 7.58
N LEU A 64 2.51 -12.66 7.68
CA LEU A 64 1.69 -12.21 8.81
C LEU A 64 2.22 -12.79 10.13
N PRO A 65 2.34 -11.97 11.19
CA PRO A 65 2.83 -12.42 12.48
C PRO A 65 1.77 -13.26 13.20
N ARG A 66 2.21 -14.09 14.16
CA ARG A 66 1.32 -15.05 14.87
C ARG A 66 0.25 -14.39 15.73
N ASP A 67 0.45 -13.14 16.11
CA ASP A 67 -0.47 -12.30 16.89
C ASP A 67 -1.37 -11.43 16.00
N ALA A 68 -1.31 -11.59 14.67
CA ALA A 68 -2.22 -10.91 13.76
C ALA A 68 -3.68 -11.39 13.98
N PRO A 69 -4.68 -10.50 13.81
CA PRO A 69 -6.09 -10.88 13.82
C PRO A 69 -6.40 -11.96 12.77
N GLU A 70 -7.29 -12.90 13.10
CA GLU A 70 -7.65 -14.03 12.22
C GLU A 70 -8.27 -13.54 10.90
N GLU A 71 -8.98 -12.41 10.94
CA GLU A 71 -9.63 -11.82 9.78
C GLU A 71 -8.63 -11.22 8.79
N MET A 72 -7.40 -10.91 9.22
CA MET A 72 -6.41 -10.20 8.40
C MET A 72 -6.04 -10.99 7.14
N GLY A 73 -5.93 -12.32 7.26
CA GLY A 73 -5.68 -13.19 6.10
C GLY A 73 -6.82 -13.18 5.09
N ALA A 74 -8.08 -13.18 5.58
CA ALA A 74 -9.27 -13.12 4.74
C ALA A 74 -9.40 -11.76 4.03
N PHE A 75 -9.07 -10.66 4.73
CA PHE A 75 -9.02 -9.34 4.13
C PHE A 75 -8.02 -9.29 2.96
N LEU A 76 -6.82 -9.86 3.11
CA LEU A 76 -5.84 -9.91 2.02
C LEU A 76 -6.30 -10.77 0.84
N ASP A 77 -6.99 -11.89 1.08
CA ASP A 77 -7.51 -12.74 0.00
C ASP A 77 -8.52 -12.01 -0.88
N VAL A 78 -9.44 -11.24 -0.28
CA VAL A 78 -10.45 -10.46 -1.02
C VAL A 78 -9.78 -9.46 -1.98
N HIS A 79 -8.64 -8.88 -1.58
CA HIS A 79 -7.92 -7.90 -2.38
C HIS A 79 -6.96 -8.54 -3.41
N ALA A 80 -6.68 -9.83 -3.30
CA ALA A 80 -5.77 -10.56 -4.18
C ALA A 80 -6.46 -11.25 -5.38
N MET A 81 -7.80 -11.22 -5.45
CA MET A 81 -8.61 -11.80 -6.55
C MET A 81 -8.52 -10.93 -7.82
#